data_AF-A0A7X8LKX1-F1
#
_entry.id   AF-A0A7X8LKX1-F1
#
_cell.length_a   1.000
_cell.length_b   1.000
_cell.length_c   1.000
_cell.angle_alpha   90.00
_cell.angle_beta   90.00
_cell.angle_gamma   90.00
#
_symmetry.space_group_name_H-M   'P 1'
#
loop_
_entity.id
_entity.type
_entity.pdbx_description
1 polymer ?
#
loop_
_entity_poly.entity_id
_entity_poly.type
_entity_poly.pdbx_seq_one_letter_code
_entity_poly.pdbx_strand_id
1 'polypeptide(L)' 'MLAFRSDHFTPEEAYNYIVRVISDTEKLLLNPVLGKVYTEETGEYAGFMRLVVRKFKLYVEMVENDAVVVAVKYPGEK' A
#
# COMPACT_ATOMS: atom_id res chain seq x y z
N MET A 1 1.00 0.76 23.05
CA MET A 1 0.48 0.31 21.74
C MET A 1 -0.68 1.24 21.39
N LEU A 2 -0.50 2.14 20.41
CA LEU A 2 -1.59 2.99 19.91
C LEU A 2 -2.56 2.07 19.16
N ALA A 3 -3.62 1.63 19.83
CA ALA A 3 -4.69 0.88 19.17
C ALA A 3 -5.53 1.88 18.37
N PHE A 4 -5.58 1.70 17.05
CA PHE A 4 -6.45 2.47 16.18
C PHE A 4 -7.91 2.19 16.58
N ARG A 5 -8.53 3.12 17.32
CA ARG A 5 -9.97 3.08 17.65
C ARG A 5 -10.68 3.94 16.63
N SER A 6 -11.33 3.29 15.66
CA SER A 6 -12.26 3.95 14.76
C SER A 6 -13.62 4.07 15.44
N ASP A 7 -14.23 5.25 15.40
CA ASP A 7 -15.63 5.42 15.84
C ASP A 7 -16.62 4.75 14.88
N HIS A 8 -16.16 4.33 13.70
CA HIS A 8 -16.97 3.77 12.63
C HIS A 8 -16.75 2.27 12.41
N PHE A 9 -15.67 1.70 12.94
CA PHE A 9 -15.30 0.29 12.69
C PHE A 9 -14.90 -0.39 13.99
N THR A 10 -15.43 -1.59 14.19
CA THR A 10 -14.96 -2.50 15.24
C THR A 10 -13.51 -2.94 14.99
N PRO A 11 -12.78 -3.39 16.03
CA PRO A 11 -11.43 -3.93 15.84
C PRO A 11 -11.37 -5.08 14.83
N GLU A 12 -12.40 -5.93 14.78
CA GLU A 12 -12.49 -7.04 13.84
C GLU A 12 -12.66 -6.55 12.39
N GLU A 13 -13.54 -5.57 12.16
CA GLU A 13 -13.71 -4.97 10.84
C GLU A 13 -12.42 -4.27 10.36
N ALA A 14 -11.74 -3.56 11.26
CA ALA A 14 -10.46 -2.93 10.95
C ALA A 14 -9.39 -3.96 10.59
N TYR A 15 -9.28 -5.05 11.37
CA TYR A 15 -8.36 -6.15 11.09
C TYR A 15 -8.65 -6.79 9.73
N ASN A 16 -9.91 -7.15 9.49
CA ASN A 16 -10.34 -7.74 8.22
C ASN A 16 -10.06 -6.82 7.03
N TYR A 17 -10.20 -5.50 7.22
CA TYR A 17 -9.89 -4.53 6.20
C TYR A 17 -8.38 -4.48 5.89
N ILE A 18 -7.53 -4.46 6.92
CA ILE A 18 -6.06 -4.49 6.76
C ILE A 18 -5.62 -5.76 6.02
N VAL A 19 -6.14 -6.93 6.42
CA VAL A 19 -5.85 -8.21 5.75
C VAL A 19 -6.23 -8.17 4.26
N ARG A 20 -7.38 -7.57 3.93
CA ARG A 20 -7.79 -7.38 2.52
C ARG A 20 -6.84 -6.46 1.77
N VAL A 21 -6.40 -5.35 2.36
CA VAL A 21 -5.44 -4.42 1.72
C VAL A 21 -4.12 -5.14 1.43
N ILE A 22 -3.60 -5.93 2.38
CA ILE A 22 -2.38 -6.72 2.22
C ILE A 22 -2.55 -7.73 1.08
N SER A 23 -3.60 -8.55 1.12
CA SER A 23 -3.83 -9.58 0.09
C SER A 23 -4.04 -8.99 -1.31
N ASP A 24 -4.75 -7.87 -1.41
CA ASP A 24 -4.94 -7.18 -2.70
C ASP A 24 -3.61 -6.60 -3.23
N THR A 25 -2.74 -6.13 -2.33
CA THR A 25 -1.40 -5.64 -2.68
C THR A 25 -0.51 -6.77 -3.20
N GLU A 26 -0.44 -7.90 -2.48
CA GLU A 26 0.36 -9.06 -2.89
C GLU A 26 -0.07 -9.57 -4.28
N LYS A 27 -1.39 -9.68 -4.53
CA LYS A 27 -1.93 -10.10 -5.83
C LYS A 27 -1.50 -9.18 -6.97
N LEU A 28 -1.39 -7.87 -6.71
CA LEU A 28 -0.95 -6.90 -7.71
C LEU A 28 0.56 -7.02 -7.97
N LEU A 29 1.37 -7.14 -6.91
CA LEU A 29 2.82 -7.27 -7.03
C LEU A 29 3.24 -8.59 -7.70
N LEU A 30 2.50 -9.68 -7.46
CA LEU A 30 2.75 -10.99 -8.08
C LEU A 30 2.23 -11.09 -9.52
N ASN A 31 1.53 -10.07 -10.04
CA ASN A 31 0.97 -10.11 -11.38
C ASN A 31 1.93 -9.48 -12.42
N PRO A 32 2.55 -10.29 -13.30
CA PRO A 32 3.55 -9.80 -14.26
C PRO A 32 2.96 -8.90 -15.35
N VAL A 33 1.64 -8.88 -15.54
CA VAL A 33 0.94 -8.08 -16.57
C VAL A 33 0.48 -6.73 -16.01
N LEU A 34 0.10 -6.68 -14.74
CA LEU A 34 -0.37 -5.46 -14.05
C LEU A 34 0.78 -4.62 -13.48
N GLY A 35 2.00 -5.14 -13.48
CA GLY A 35 3.25 -4.45 -13.11
C GLY A 35 3.66 -3.30 -14.05
N LYS A 36 2.71 -2.57 -14.68
CA LYS A 36 3.01 -1.23 -15.18
C LYS A 36 3.10 -0.30 -13.99
N VAL A 37 4.25 -0.37 -13.34
CA VAL A 37 4.48 0.31 -12.09
C VAL A 37 4.73 1.78 -12.39
N TYR A 38 3.80 2.62 -11.96
CA TYR A 38 3.96 4.06 -12.06
C TYR A 38 5.06 4.46 -11.09
N THR A 39 6.17 4.96 -11.61
CA THR A 39 7.20 5.56 -10.76
C THR A 39 6.70 6.94 -10.34
N GLU A 40 6.73 7.23 -9.04
CA GLU A 40 6.40 8.57 -8.56
C GLU A 40 7.49 9.53 -9.03
N GLU A 41 7.11 10.61 -9.72
CA GLU A 41 8.06 11.53 -10.35
C GLU A 41 8.50 12.65 -9.41
N THR A 42 7.71 12.93 -8.36
CA THR A 42 7.88 14.12 -7.52
C THR A 42 7.60 13.85 -6.06
N GLY A 43 8.15 14.69 -5.17
CA GLY A 43 7.94 14.61 -3.72
C GLY A 43 8.91 13.66 -3.00
N GLU A 44 8.61 13.38 -1.73
CA GLU A 44 9.46 12.59 -0.82
C GLU A 44 9.72 11.16 -1.31
N TYR A 45 8.78 10.59 -2.08
CA TYR A 45 8.86 9.23 -2.60
C TYR A 45 9.17 9.19 -4.10
N ALA A 46 9.75 10.25 -4.65
CA ALA A 46 10.17 10.27 -6.06
C ALA A 46 11.18 9.13 -6.33
N GLY A 47 11.00 8.42 -7.45
CA GLY A 47 11.81 7.26 -7.82
C GLY A 47 11.29 5.93 -7.30
N PHE A 48 10.35 5.91 -6.35
CA PHE A 48 9.69 4.67 -5.92
C PHE A 48 8.51 4.31 -6.82
N MET A 49 8.26 3.02 -6.90
CA MET A 49 7.08 2.47 -7.53
C MET A 49 5.85 2.77 -6.68
N ARG A 50 4.80 3.33 -7.29
CA ARG A 50 3.54 3.63 -6.61
C ARG A 50 2.43 2.69 -7.03
N LEU A 51 1.85 2.00 -6.05
CA LEU A 51 0.62 1.22 -6.19
C LEU A 51 -0.52 1.92 -5.46
N VAL A 52 -1.71 1.91 -6.05
CA VAL A 52 -2.91 2.42 -5.39
C VAL A 52 -3.85 1.26 -5.12
N VAL A 53 -4.02 0.92 -3.85
CA VAL A 53 -4.89 -0.18 -3.39
C VAL A 53 -5.91 0.38 -2.43
N ARG A 54 -7.21 0.30 -2.78
CA ARG A 54 -8.31 0.80 -1.94
C ARG A 54 -8.11 2.25 -1.46
N LYS A 55 -7.55 3.10 -2.34
CA LYS A 55 -7.19 4.52 -2.11
C LYS A 55 -5.95 4.77 -1.24
N PHE A 56 -5.32 3.73 -0.70
CA PHE A 56 -4.00 3.84 -0.09
C PHE A 56 -2.95 3.92 -1.20
N LYS A 57 -1.97 4.80 -1.03
CA LYS A 57 -0.80 4.84 -1.91
C LYS A 57 0.31 4.06 -1.22
N LEU A 58 0.75 2.98 -1.85
CA LEU A 58 1.88 2.18 -1.39
C LEU A 58 3.07 2.51 -2.27
N TYR A 59 4.19 2.84 -1.63
CA TYR A 59 5.46 3.10 -2.29
C TYR A 59 6.34 1.87 -2.09
N VAL A 60 6.87 1.36 -3.19
CA VAL A 60 7.54 0.06 -3.25
C VAL A 60 8.89 0.24 -3.94
N GLU A 61 9.85 -0.54 -3.47
CA GLU A 61 11.16 -0.72 -4.09
C GLU A 61 11.36 -2.20 -4.42
N MET A 62 12.00 -2.50 -5.55
CA MET A 62 12.47 -3.85 -5.83
C MET A 62 13.91 -3.97 -5.32
N VAL A 63 14.11 -4.82 -4.33
CA VAL A 63 15.44 -5.14 -3.80
C VAL A 63 15.73 -6.58 -4.15
N GLU A 64 16.70 -6.80 -5.05
CA GLU A 64 16.97 -8.10 -5.65
C GLU A 64 15.71 -8.68 -6.34
N ASN A 65 15.09 -9.70 -5.74
CA ASN A 65 13.85 -10.33 -6.22
C ASN A 65 12.64 -10.02 -5.33
N ASP A 66 12.81 -9.22 -4.28
CA ASP A 66 11.77 -8.92 -3.31
C ASP A 66 11.15 -7.54 -3.55
N ALA A 67 9.83 -7.46 -3.43
CA ALA A 67 9.09 -6.20 -3.43
C ALA A 67 8.95 -5.70 -1.98
N VAL A 68 9.62 -4.59 -1.67
CA VAL A 68 9.64 -4.00 -0.32
C VAL A 68 8.74 -2.76 -0.30
N VAL A 69 7.71 -2.77 0.55
CA VAL A 69 6.87 -1.60 0.78
C VAL A 69 7.60 -0.65 1.72
N VAL A 70 8.06 0.50 1.21
CA VAL A 70 8.82 1.50 1.97
C VAL A 70 7.93 2.50 2.69
N ALA A 71 6.74 2.77 2.14
CA ALA A 71 5.77 3.67 2.76
C ALA A 71 4.34 3.37 2.33
N VAL A 72 3.39 3.75 3.20
CA VAL A 72 1.96 3.69 2.92
C VAL A 72 1.33 5.02 3.33
N LYS A 73 0.73 5.73 2.38
CA LYS A 73 -0.06 6.94 2.61
C LYS A 73 -1.55 6.65 2.66
N TYR A 74 -2.23 7.21 3.66
CA TYR A 74 -3.67 7.08 3.82
C TYR A 74 -4.43 7.87 2.75
N PRO A 75 -5.68 7.48 2.43
CA PRO A 75 -6.52 8.25 1.52
C PRO A 75 -6.70 9.69 2.02
N GLY A 76 -6.23 10.68 1.25
CA GLY A 76 -6.36 12.10 1.57
C GLY A 76 -5.18 12.70 2.35
N GLU A 77 -4.18 11.89 2.70
CA GLU A 77 -2.91 12.40 3.22
C GLU A 77 -2.15 13.14 2.11
N LYS A 78 -1.69 14.37 2.41
CA LYS A 78 -0.92 15.21 1.49
C LYS A 78 0.56 14.85 1.60
#